data_AF-A0A2D9RDM8-F1
#
_entry.id   AF-A0A2D9RDM8-F1
#
_cell.length_a   1.000
_cell.length_b   1.000
_cell.length_c   1.000
_cell.angle_alpha   90.00
_cell.angle_beta   90.00
_cell.angle_gamma   90.00
#
_symmetry.space_group_name_H-M   'P 1'
#
loop_
_entity.id
_entity.type
_entity.pdbx_description
1 polymer ?
#
loop_
_entity_poly.entity_id
_entity_poly.type
_entity_poly.pdbx_seq_one_letter_code
_entity_poly.pdbx_strand_id
1 'polypeptide(L)'
;MRADADELSNSLAELDWSATFEILDWSAGDDWARIEFEGQTGFIASDSIVEIAYVKRPVGSSDPKDLKIRLEMSRDRHADLIWGDLVQIIRHTETKAYVRSRGLFGYVELDELASEGLLECYIIDVGQGDGVLIRYPDGTHMMIDGGMARRQQATGKNAADFVDWKFYSDYGDWRINLDWMIASHSDSDHYGGLADLVKRDEAALEELDSLEVRIANFGHPGLSRFPEALDRDGLGPRAERGALPDVFTRLMGDRADASALVSGDGADGLRISGPWRYFIDDVLECDAETEFHRLSISSDDATAGRLPELGDFGGCVVRTLAPALEQHDGQPVLRDLGAKSINTNGHSVCLRLDYGKAKILMTGDLNTASMNWLKSAYGGDLSEWESDVAKACHHGSEDVSYSFLDAINAAATVISSGDNEGHAHPRPEIVAASALSGRKKLSDDGETVLTPLIYMTEIERSVELAEISRIEVFNHGETRDRLTFLGKPVDEYSDKEFFLDDDWDAFEDASSDDRTQMVRDVKARERERLRDVAAQEEANHTFCRVFGRQPTGVIGVDYPRKSLSRLRMMDRNIYGLVNVRTDGEVIMCASKRDNGERWTIHCFPAGSE
;
A
#
# COMPACT_ATOMS: atom_id res chain seq x y z
N MET A 1 -13.34 -28.83 20.42
CA MET A 1 -13.72 -28.68 21.84
C MET A 1 -14.23 -30.01 22.39
N ARG A 2 -13.88 -30.33 23.64
CA ARG A 2 -14.19 -31.60 24.31
C ARG A 2 -14.99 -31.40 25.59
N ALA A 3 -15.73 -32.43 26.02
CA ALA A 3 -16.50 -32.37 27.26
C ALA A 3 -15.63 -32.36 28.53
N ASP A 4 -14.50 -33.09 28.51
CA ASP A 4 -13.53 -33.19 29.60
C ASP A 4 -12.09 -33.01 29.07
N ALA A 5 -11.14 -32.68 29.96
CA ALA A 5 -9.72 -32.44 29.66
C ALA A 5 -8.89 -33.73 29.45
N ASP A 6 -9.38 -34.66 28.62
CA ASP A 6 -8.71 -35.94 28.31
C ASP A 6 -8.83 -36.24 26.80
N GLU A 7 -7.78 -36.81 26.18
CA GLU A 7 -7.76 -37.25 24.78
C GLU A 7 -8.83 -38.30 24.43
N LEU A 8 -9.39 -39.01 25.40
CA LEU A 8 -10.44 -40.01 25.21
C LEU A 8 -11.87 -39.46 25.38
N SER A 9 -12.01 -38.17 25.70
CA SER A 9 -13.32 -37.54 25.91
C SER A 9 -14.11 -37.32 24.62
N ASN A 10 -15.44 -37.19 24.76
CA ASN A 10 -16.33 -36.91 23.63
C ASN A 10 -16.05 -35.51 23.04
N SER A 11 -15.95 -35.44 21.70
CA SER A 11 -15.96 -34.17 20.98
C SER A 11 -17.34 -33.52 21.09
N LEU A 12 -17.37 -32.24 21.46
CA LEU A 12 -18.58 -31.43 21.53
C LEU A 12 -18.79 -30.60 20.26
N ALA A 13 -17.70 -30.07 19.70
CA ALA A 13 -17.68 -29.28 18.48
C ALA A 13 -16.31 -29.35 17.81
N GLU A 14 -16.29 -29.29 16.48
CA GLU A 14 -15.09 -28.99 15.69
C GLU A 14 -14.99 -27.47 15.55
N LEU A 15 -13.79 -26.93 15.74
CA LEU A 15 -13.53 -25.50 15.63
C LEU A 15 -12.61 -25.28 14.43
N ASP A 16 -12.94 -24.28 13.63
CA ASP A 16 -12.01 -23.75 12.65
C ASP A 16 -10.85 -23.02 13.35
N TRP A 17 -9.70 -22.94 12.68
CA TRP A 17 -8.50 -22.27 13.23
C TRP A 17 -8.76 -20.79 13.60
N SER A 18 -9.72 -20.15 12.94
CA SER A 18 -10.12 -18.76 13.19
C SER A 18 -11.28 -18.62 14.17
N ALA A 19 -11.76 -19.71 14.78
CA ALA A 19 -12.87 -19.66 15.73
C ALA A 19 -12.49 -18.87 16.98
N THR A 20 -13.34 -17.93 17.38
CA THR A 20 -13.20 -17.17 18.63
C THR A 20 -14.05 -17.80 19.73
N PHE A 21 -13.53 -17.82 20.96
CA PHE A 21 -14.20 -18.40 22.11
C PHE A 21 -13.80 -17.65 23.39
N GLU A 22 -14.66 -17.72 24.41
CA GLU A 22 -14.34 -17.16 25.72
C GLU A 22 -13.53 -18.17 26.53
N ILE A 23 -12.40 -17.73 27.08
CA ILE A 23 -11.60 -18.54 27.99
C ILE A 23 -12.14 -18.33 29.40
N LEU A 24 -12.74 -19.38 29.96
CA LEU A 24 -13.34 -19.34 31.30
C LEU A 24 -12.32 -19.54 32.40
N ASP A 25 -11.30 -20.38 32.16
CA ASP A 25 -10.21 -20.64 33.10
C ASP A 25 -8.99 -21.19 32.37
N TRP A 26 -7.82 -20.59 32.63
CA TRP A 26 -6.52 -21.15 32.31
C TRP A 26 -6.08 -22.01 33.48
N SER A 27 -6.13 -23.33 33.36
CA SER A 27 -5.44 -24.18 34.33
C SER A 27 -3.94 -23.96 34.18
N ALA A 28 -3.38 -23.11 35.03
CA ALA A 28 -1.98 -22.70 34.96
C ALA A 28 -1.04 -23.91 35.03
N GLY A 29 -0.56 -24.35 33.86
CA GLY A 29 0.35 -25.49 33.70
C GLY A 29 -0.26 -26.78 33.15
N ASP A 30 -1.55 -26.82 32.80
CA ASP A 30 -2.19 -28.01 32.20
C ASP A 30 -2.27 -27.92 30.67
N ASP A 31 -2.28 -29.09 30.02
CA ASP A 31 -2.39 -29.27 28.56
C ASP A 31 -3.74 -28.79 27.99
N TRP A 32 -4.69 -28.37 28.84
CA TRP A 32 -6.05 -27.98 28.47
C TRP A 32 -6.47 -26.66 29.11
N ALA A 33 -7.25 -25.85 28.40
CA ALA A 33 -7.97 -24.69 28.94
C ALA A 33 -9.48 -24.90 28.84
N ARG A 34 -10.22 -24.36 29.81
CA ARG A 34 -11.68 -24.43 29.80
C ARG A 34 -12.25 -23.22 29.08
N ILE A 35 -13.09 -23.47 28.09
CA ILE A 35 -13.66 -22.45 27.20
C ILE A 35 -15.18 -22.53 27.13
N GLU A 36 -15.80 -21.43 26.71
CA GLU A 36 -17.18 -21.38 26.22
C GLU A 36 -17.19 -21.04 24.72
N PHE A 37 -17.85 -21.89 23.93
CA PHE A 37 -18.02 -21.71 22.49
C PHE A 37 -19.46 -22.06 22.11
N GLU A 38 -20.15 -21.12 21.45
CA GLU A 38 -21.55 -21.26 21.01
C GLU A 38 -22.52 -21.75 22.11
N GLY A 39 -22.34 -21.25 23.34
CA GLY A 39 -23.17 -21.61 24.50
C GLY A 39 -22.92 -23.02 25.06
N GLN A 40 -21.86 -23.68 24.61
CA GLN A 40 -21.37 -24.93 25.20
C GLN A 40 -20.08 -24.66 25.97
N THR A 41 -19.96 -25.26 27.15
CA THR A 41 -18.71 -25.26 27.93
C THR A 41 -17.93 -26.54 27.67
N GLY A 42 -16.62 -26.43 27.47
CA GLY A 42 -15.75 -27.58 27.29
C GLY A 42 -14.27 -27.22 27.44
N PHE A 43 -13.42 -28.11 26.92
CA PHE A 43 -11.97 -28.00 27.00
C PHE A 43 -11.35 -27.99 25.59
N ILE A 44 -10.29 -27.21 25.42
CA ILE A 44 -9.42 -27.19 24.24
C ILE A 44 -7.97 -27.29 24.70
N ALA A 45 -7.11 -27.89 23.88
CA ALA A 45 -5.71 -28.01 24.22
C ALA A 45 -5.08 -26.61 24.31
N SER A 46 -4.37 -26.32 25.39
CA SER A 46 -3.80 -24.98 25.66
C SER A 46 -2.82 -24.54 24.58
N ASP A 47 -2.12 -25.47 23.95
CA ASP A 47 -1.17 -25.24 22.86
C ASP A 47 -1.83 -24.86 21.52
N SER A 48 -3.15 -25.03 21.44
CA SER A 48 -3.97 -24.69 20.27
C SER A 48 -4.65 -23.31 20.42
N ILE A 49 -4.40 -22.61 21.52
CA ILE A 49 -4.96 -21.29 21.80
C ILE A 49 -3.91 -20.24 21.51
N VAL A 50 -4.32 -19.19 20.80
CA VAL A 50 -3.53 -17.98 20.61
C VAL A 50 -4.37 -16.81 21.08
N GLU A 51 -3.90 -16.09 22.09
CA GLU A 51 -4.54 -14.84 22.50
C GLU A 51 -4.06 -13.71 21.57
N ILE A 52 -5.01 -12.92 21.07
CA ILE A 52 -4.73 -11.77 20.21
C ILE A 52 -4.74 -10.50 21.06
N ALA A 53 -3.64 -9.77 20.99
CA ALA A 53 -3.47 -8.47 21.61
C ALA A 53 -2.83 -7.50 20.62
N TYR A 54 -2.73 -6.23 21.02
CA TYR A 54 -2.17 -5.16 20.21
C TYR A 54 -1.24 -4.31 21.05
N VAL A 55 -0.20 -3.76 20.42
CA VAL A 55 0.66 -2.78 21.09
C VAL A 55 -0.17 -1.58 21.51
N LYS A 56 -0.13 -1.24 22.79
CA LYS A 56 -0.90 -0.16 23.40
C LYS A 56 -0.20 1.18 23.23
N ARG A 57 -0.99 2.26 23.16
CA ARG A 57 -0.50 3.63 23.30
C ARG A 57 -0.55 4.07 24.77
N PRO A 58 0.53 4.65 25.32
CA PRO A 58 0.49 5.27 26.64
C PRO A 58 -0.56 6.39 26.69
N VAL A 59 -1.37 6.39 27.75
CA VAL A 59 -2.47 7.37 27.92
C VAL A 59 -1.91 8.79 27.90
N GLY A 60 -2.46 9.63 27.02
CA GLY A 60 -2.08 11.04 26.91
C GLY A 60 -0.75 11.31 26.21
N SER A 61 -0.06 10.28 25.68
CA SER A 61 1.12 10.49 24.82
C SER A 61 0.76 10.47 23.34
N SER A 62 1.41 11.37 22.61
CA SER A 62 1.50 11.40 21.14
C SER A 62 2.96 11.50 20.69
N ASP A 63 3.93 11.27 21.58
CA ASP A 63 5.35 11.27 21.22
C ASP A 63 5.66 9.97 20.45
N PRO A 64 6.19 10.06 19.21
CA PRO A 64 6.66 8.92 18.43
C PRO A 64 7.52 7.88 19.16
N LYS A 65 8.24 8.27 20.21
CA LYS A 65 9.07 7.36 21.02
C LYS A 65 8.25 6.47 21.94
N ASP A 66 7.14 6.99 22.44
CA ASP A 66 6.25 6.30 23.37
C ASP A 66 5.27 5.37 22.63
N LEU A 67 5.21 5.48 21.31
CA LEU A 67 4.40 4.63 20.43
C LEU A 67 5.15 3.39 19.96
N LYS A 68 6.26 3.05 20.62
CA LYS A 68 7.13 1.94 20.28
C LYS A 68 7.40 1.09 21.50
N ILE A 69 7.34 -0.22 21.32
CA ILE A 69 7.77 -1.20 22.31
C ILE A 69 8.82 -2.12 21.69
N ARG A 70 9.60 -2.79 22.54
CA ARG A 70 10.66 -3.70 22.09
C ARG A 70 10.20 -5.14 22.19
N LEU A 71 10.22 -5.83 21.05
CA LEU A 71 10.18 -7.28 21.00
C LEU A 71 11.59 -7.82 21.30
N GLU A 72 11.81 -8.35 22.50
CA GLU A 72 13.08 -8.92 22.94
C GLU A 72 13.27 -10.33 22.35
N MET A 73 14.19 -10.47 21.41
CA MET A 73 14.49 -11.74 20.74
C MET A 73 15.77 -12.38 21.32
N SER A 74 16.03 -13.64 20.97
CA SER A 74 17.25 -14.34 21.39
C SER A 74 18.54 -13.62 20.92
N ARG A 75 19.63 -13.77 21.69
CA ARG A 75 20.97 -13.22 21.39
C ARG A 75 21.04 -11.69 21.36
N ASP A 76 20.35 -11.04 22.30
CA ASP A 76 20.29 -9.58 22.48
C ASP A 76 19.80 -8.82 21.22
N ARG A 77 19.06 -9.50 20.34
CA ARG A 77 18.39 -8.88 19.21
C ARG A 77 17.04 -8.34 19.65
N HIS A 78 16.61 -7.24 19.04
CA HIS A 78 15.28 -6.69 19.27
C HIS A 78 14.69 -6.16 17.96
N ALA A 79 13.37 -6.06 17.93
CA ALA A 79 12.62 -5.36 16.89
C ALA A 79 11.68 -4.33 17.54
N ASP A 80 11.49 -3.19 16.87
CA ASP A 80 10.52 -2.18 17.29
C ASP A 80 9.13 -2.58 16.76
N LEU A 81 8.19 -2.79 17.69
CA LEU A 81 6.76 -2.82 17.40
C LEU A 81 6.19 -1.42 17.64
N ILE A 82 5.24 -1.00 16.81
CA ILE A 82 4.59 0.31 16.91
C ILE A 82 3.14 0.16 17.37
N TRP A 83 2.56 1.23 17.91
CA TRP A 83 1.17 1.29 18.36
C TRP A 83 0.19 0.64 17.37
N GLY A 84 -0.61 -0.31 17.86
CA GLY A 84 -1.59 -1.09 17.09
C GLY A 84 -1.03 -2.32 16.40
N ASP A 85 0.27 -2.61 16.48
CA ASP A 85 0.79 -3.87 15.93
C ASP A 85 0.11 -5.07 16.59
N LEU A 86 -0.34 -6.02 15.76
CA LEU A 86 -0.92 -7.27 16.21
C LEU A 86 0.15 -8.13 16.89
N VAL A 87 -0.21 -8.67 18.04
CA VAL A 87 0.62 -9.51 18.91
C VAL A 87 -0.16 -10.78 19.23
N GLN A 88 0.40 -11.91 18.83
CA GLN A 88 -0.11 -13.24 19.17
C GLN A 88 0.59 -13.72 20.42
N ILE A 89 -0.11 -13.70 21.55
CA ILE A 89 0.39 -14.19 22.82
C ILE A 89 0.29 -15.72 22.82
N ILE A 90 1.46 -16.36 22.86
CA ILE A 90 1.59 -17.83 22.88
C ILE A 90 1.55 -18.33 24.32
N ARG A 91 2.16 -17.57 25.24
CA ARG A 91 2.14 -17.81 26.68
C ARG A 91 2.57 -16.54 27.42
N HIS A 92 2.11 -16.34 28.63
CA HIS A 92 2.54 -15.19 29.44
C HIS A 92 2.60 -15.52 30.93
N THR A 93 3.35 -14.72 31.67
CA THR A 93 3.29 -14.63 33.13
C THR A 93 2.39 -13.45 33.53
N GLU A 94 2.41 -13.05 34.81
CA GLU A 94 1.73 -11.82 35.26
C GLU A 94 2.30 -10.55 34.62
N THR A 95 3.56 -10.57 34.13
CA THR A 95 4.24 -9.35 33.65
C THR A 95 4.80 -9.44 32.23
N LYS A 96 5.16 -10.63 31.74
CA LYS A 96 5.79 -10.80 30.42
C LYS A 96 5.03 -11.79 29.57
N ALA A 97 4.92 -11.49 28.28
CA ALA A 97 4.37 -12.39 27.28
C ALA A 97 5.47 -12.87 26.32
N TYR A 98 5.48 -14.16 26.00
CA TYR A 98 6.18 -14.68 24.83
C TYR A 98 5.21 -14.67 23.65
N VAL A 99 5.60 -13.98 22.59
CA VAL A 99 4.68 -13.58 21.53
C VAL A 99 5.24 -13.82 20.14
N ARG A 100 4.35 -13.92 19.16
CA ARG A 100 4.63 -13.78 17.73
C ARG A 100 4.04 -12.46 17.24
N SER A 101 4.81 -11.69 16.48
CA SER A 101 4.34 -10.48 15.80
C SER A 101 5.20 -10.25 14.56
N ARG A 102 4.59 -9.98 13.39
CA ARG A 102 5.31 -9.79 12.11
C ARG A 102 6.22 -10.97 11.75
N GLY A 103 5.78 -12.19 12.10
CA GLY A 103 6.57 -13.42 11.93
C GLY A 103 7.78 -13.57 12.87
N LEU A 104 8.03 -12.59 13.75
CA LEU A 104 9.11 -12.63 14.73
C LEU A 104 8.61 -13.15 16.07
N PHE A 105 9.46 -13.90 16.77
CA PHE A 105 9.17 -14.42 18.10
C PHE A 105 10.08 -13.77 19.16
N GLY A 106 9.50 -13.39 20.29
CA GLY A 106 10.23 -12.73 21.37
C GLY A 106 9.37 -12.48 22.60
N TYR A 107 9.90 -11.68 23.52
CA TYR A 107 9.19 -11.25 24.72
C TYR A 107 8.80 -9.77 24.64
N VAL A 108 7.64 -9.45 25.21
CA VAL A 108 7.15 -8.08 25.46
C VAL A 108 6.60 -8.00 26.88
N GLU A 109 6.51 -6.79 27.44
CA GLU A 109 5.80 -6.58 28.72
C GLU A 109 4.28 -6.64 28.47
N LEU A 110 3.53 -7.26 29.39
CA LEU A 110 2.10 -7.51 29.21
C LEU A 110 1.27 -6.22 29.38
N ASP A 111 1.74 -5.25 30.18
CA ASP A 111 1.06 -3.97 30.41
C ASP A 111 1.21 -2.96 29.25
N GLU A 112 2.11 -3.26 28.31
CA GLU A 112 2.30 -2.60 27.02
C GLU A 112 1.33 -3.10 25.94
N LEU A 113 0.48 -4.07 26.25
CA LEU A 113 -0.52 -4.63 25.34
C LEU A 113 -1.94 -4.17 25.69
N ALA A 114 -2.81 -4.19 24.68
CA ALA A 114 -4.24 -3.93 24.77
C ALA A 114 -5.02 -5.02 24.01
N SER A 115 -6.26 -5.25 24.41
CA SER A 115 -7.14 -6.24 23.77
C SER A 115 -7.86 -5.70 22.52
N GLU A 116 -7.96 -4.38 22.38
CA GLU A 116 -8.70 -3.74 21.29
C GLU A 116 -7.78 -3.38 20.12
N GLY A 117 -8.23 -3.75 18.92
CA GLY A 117 -7.55 -3.39 17.67
C GLY A 117 -7.79 -1.94 17.28
N LEU A 118 -6.91 -1.41 16.43
CA LEU A 118 -7.11 -0.10 15.80
C LEU A 118 -7.81 -0.26 14.45
N LEU A 119 -8.33 0.84 13.92
CA LEU A 119 -8.52 0.98 12.48
C LEU A 119 -7.14 1.20 11.85
N GLU A 120 -6.76 0.37 10.89
CA GLU A 120 -5.47 0.43 10.19
C GLU A 120 -5.69 0.51 8.68
N CYS A 121 -5.13 1.52 8.03
CA CYS A 121 -5.11 1.68 6.57
C CYS A 121 -3.66 1.64 6.08
N TYR A 122 -3.34 0.62 5.31
CA TYR A 122 -2.05 0.41 4.67
C TYR A 122 -2.14 0.90 3.23
N ILE A 123 -1.58 2.07 2.93
CA ILE A 123 -1.45 2.57 1.55
C ILE A 123 -0.14 2.01 1.00
N ILE A 124 -0.29 1.00 0.13
CA ILE A 124 0.76 0.12 -0.36
C ILE A 124 1.48 0.80 -1.52
N ASP A 125 2.80 0.68 -1.53
CA ASP A 125 3.59 1.04 -2.70
C ASP A 125 3.40 -0.04 -3.78
N VAL A 126 2.66 0.35 -4.82
CA VAL A 126 2.33 -0.50 -5.97
C VAL A 126 2.84 0.10 -7.28
N GLY A 127 3.79 1.04 -7.21
CA GLY A 127 4.21 1.86 -8.33
C GLY A 127 3.04 2.67 -8.90
N GLN A 128 2.82 2.58 -10.22
CA GLN A 128 1.66 3.20 -10.85
C GLN A 128 0.37 2.52 -10.40
N GLY A 129 -0.50 3.28 -9.75
CA GLY A 129 -1.78 2.78 -9.26
C GLY A 129 -2.10 3.12 -7.81
N ASP A 130 -3.20 2.55 -7.33
CA ASP A 130 -3.59 2.56 -5.93
C ASP A 130 -3.60 1.13 -5.38
N GLY A 131 -3.27 0.99 -4.11
CA GLY A 131 -3.48 -0.24 -3.35
C GLY A 131 -3.63 0.08 -1.87
N VAL A 132 -4.78 -0.23 -1.29
CA VAL A 132 -5.05 0.05 0.11
C VAL A 132 -5.64 -1.18 0.79
N LEU A 133 -4.90 -1.74 1.75
CA LEU A 133 -5.43 -2.76 2.66
C LEU A 133 -5.91 -2.08 3.94
N ILE A 134 -7.14 -2.35 4.34
CA ILE A 134 -7.75 -1.86 5.58
C ILE A 134 -7.99 -3.05 6.49
N ARG A 135 -7.60 -2.91 7.75
CA ARG A 135 -7.99 -3.79 8.84
C ARG A 135 -8.82 -3.00 9.84
N TYR A 136 -10.02 -3.49 10.14
CA TYR A 136 -10.94 -2.85 11.07
C TYR A 136 -10.67 -3.29 12.52
N PRO A 137 -11.18 -2.55 13.53
CA PRO A 137 -11.01 -2.89 14.94
C PRO A 137 -11.48 -4.30 15.32
N ASP A 138 -12.52 -4.81 14.65
CA ASP A 138 -13.07 -6.16 14.85
C ASP A 138 -12.26 -7.27 14.14
N GLY A 139 -11.21 -6.90 13.38
CA GLY A 139 -10.35 -7.82 12.64
C GLY A 139 -10.82 -8.17 11.23
N THR A 140 -11.94 -7.61 10.75
CA THR A 140 -12.36 -7.73 9.35
C THR A 140 -11.44 -6.93 8.42
N HIS A 141 -11.42 -7.29 7.13
CA HIS A 141 -10.50 -6.72 6.14
C HIS A 141 -11.21 -6.23 4.89
N MET A 142 -10.73 -5.10 4.37
CA MET A 142 -11.11 -4.57 3.07
C MET A 142 -9.87 -4.30 2.23
N MET A 143 -9.87 -4.73 0.98
CA MET A 143 -8.83 -4.42 0.00
C MET A 143 -9.41 -3.52 -1.09
N ILE A 144 -8.81 -2.36 -1.33
CA ILE A 144 -9.21 -1.40 -2.36
C ILE A 144 -8.06 -1.22 -3.35
N ASP A 145 -8.30 -1.59 -4.60
CA ASP A 145 -7.32 -1.58 -5.68
C ASP A 145 -6.03 -2.36 -5.34
N GLY A 146 -5.12 -2.53 -6.29
CA GLY A 146 -3.91 -3.31 -6.11
C GLY A 146 -2.74 -2.94 -7.01
N GLY A 147 -2.82 -1.81 -7.72
CA GLY A 147 -1.80 -1.41 -8.68
C GLY A 147 -1.82 -2.21 -9.97
N MET A 148 -0.79 -2.00 -10.79
CA MET A 148 -0.52 -2.81 -11.97
C MET A 148 -0.23 -4.28 -11.62
N ALA A 149 -0.52 -5.18 -12.56
CA ALA A 149 -0.16 -6.59 -12.42
C ALA A 149 1.37 -6.76 -12.29
N ARG A 150 1.84 -7.76 -11.52
CA ARG A 150 3.26 -8.04 -11.22
C ARG A 150 4.15 -8.02 -12.46
N ARG A 151 3.68 -8.65 -13.55
CA ARG A 151 4.39 -8.73 -14.84
C ARG A 151 4.62 -7.38 -15.52
N GLN A 152 3.95 -6.32 -15.08
CA GLN A 152 4.04 -4.94 -15.58
C GLN A 152 4.74 -4.01 -14.58
N GLN A 153 5.13 -4.53 -13.41
CA GLN A 153 5.82 -3.79 -12.36
C GLN A 153 7.33 -3.97 -12.51
N ALA A 154 8.11 -2.89 -12.36
CA ALA A 154 9.56 -2.97 -12.37
C ALA A 154 10.11 -3.80 -11.20
N THR A 155 9.40 -3.79 -10.07
CA THR A 155 9.74 -4.56 -8.86
C THR A 155 9.35 -6.04 -8.95
N GLY A 156 8.45 -6.39 -9.87
CA GLY A 156 7.77 -7.68 -9.90
C GLY A 156 6.80 -7.89 -8.72
N LYS A 157 6.56 -6.87 -7.90
CA LYS A 157 5.74 -6.93 -6.68
C LYS A 157 4.61 -5.90 -6.75
N ASN A 158 3.45 -6.23 -6.21
CA ASN A 158 2.32 -5.32 -6.10
C ASN A 158 1.55 -5.57 -4.80
N ALA A 159 0.30 -5.11 -4.74
CA ALA A 159 -0.48 -5.24 -3.52
C ALA A 159 -0.74 -6.70 -3.11
N ALA A 160 -0.78 -7.63 -4.07
CA ALA A 160 -0.98 -9.04 -3.79
C ALA A 160 0.11 -9.61 -2.88
N ASP A 161 1.37 -9.25 -3.15
CA ASP A 161 2.52 -9.67 -2.36
C ASP A 161 2.51 -9.10 -0.94
N PHE A 162 2.07 -7.85 -0.79
CA PHE A 162 1.95 -7.23 0.52
C PHE A 162 0.83 -7.88 1.34
N VAL A 163 -0.34 -8.10 0.73
CA VAL A 163 -1.50 -8.74 1.38
C VAL A 163 -1.13 -10.17 1.78
N ASP A 164 -0.53 -10.94 0.88
CA ASP A 164 -0.06 -12.29 1.19
C ASP A 164 0.92 -12.33 2.36
N TRP A 165 1.95 -11.48 2.33
CA TRP A 165 2.87 -11.36 3.46
C TRP A 165 2.15 -10.96 4.75
N LYS A 166 1.15 -10.07 4.66
CA LYS A 166 0.39 -9.59 5.82
C LYS A 166 -0.43 -10.71 6.45
N PHE A 167 -1.12 -11.53 5.67
CA PHE A 167 -1.89 -12.66 6.20
C PHE A 167 -0.96 -13.79 6.66
N TYR A 168 -0.09 -14.28 5.77
CA TYR A 168 0.73 -15.45 6.07
C TYR A 168 1.82 -15.16 7.11
N SER A 169 2.64 -14.15 6.87
CA SER A 169 3.81 -13.87 7.70
C SER A 169 3.46 -13.06 8.95
N ASP A 170 2.64 -12.01 8.83
CA ASP A 170 2.29 -11.18 9.98
C ASP A 170 1.20 -11.84 10.83
N TYR A 171 0.02 -12.08 10.27
CA TYR A 171 -1.09 -12.68 11.01
C TYR A 171 -0.91 -14.18 11.28
N GLY A 172 -0.08 -14.89 10.50
CA GLY A 172 0.04 -16.34 10.65
C GLY A 172 -1.20 -17.09 10.16
N ASP A 173 -1.93 -16.48 9.22
CA ASP A 173 -3.09 -17.06 8.59
C ASP A 173 -2.73 -17.47 7.16
N TRP A 174 -2.92 -18.74 6.85
CA TRP A 174 -2.66 -19.28 5.52
C TRP A 174 -3.79 -18.95 4.54
N ARG A 175 -4.91 -18.39 5.02
CA ARG A 175 -6.02 -17.90 4.22
C ARG A 175 -6.03 -16.39 4.19
N ILE A 176 -6.17 -15.81 3.01
CA ILE A 176 -6.52 -14.41 2.83
C ILE A 176 -8.05 -14.31 2.87
N ASN A 177 -8.60 -13.79 3.96
CA ASN A 177 -10.04 -13.54 4.09
C ASN A 177 -10.32 -12.05 3.94
N LEU A 178 -10.98 -11.66 2.85
CA LEU A 178 -11.39 -10.29 2.57
C LEU A 178 -12.91 -10.19 2.67
N ASP A 179 -13.39 -9.44 3.67
CA ASP A 179 -14.81 -9.12 3.80
C ASP A 179 -15.28 -8.22 2.65
N TRP A 180 -14.37 -7.39 2.14
CA TRP A 180 -14.56 -6.59 0.93
C TRP A 180 -13.32 -6.57 0.04
N MET A 181 -13.51 -6.76 -1.26
CA MET A 181 -12.56 -6.41 -2.31
C MET A 181 -13.21 -5.37 -3.24
N ILE A 182 -12.57 -4.23 -3.43
CA ILE A 182 -13.09 -3.11 -4.23
C ILE A 182 -12.15 -2.83 -5.39
N ALA A 183 -12.67 -2.86 -6.61
CA ALA A 183 -12.03 -2.23 -7.75
C ALA A 183 -12.69 -0.86 -7.97
N SER A 184 -11.95 0.22 -7.72
CA SER A 184 -12.50 1.58 -7.80
C SER A 184 -12.95 1.91 -9.22
N HIS A 185 -12.26 1.40 -10.23
CA HIS A 185 -12.65 1.44 -11.65
C HIS A 185 -11.90 0.41 -12.50
N SER A 186 -12.20 0.40 -13.81
CA SER A 186 -11.78 -0.65 -14.74
C SER A 186 -10.43 -0.43 -15.43
N ASP A 187 -9.54 0.37 -14.85
CA ASP A 187 -8.16 0.54 -15.36
C ASP A 187 -7.18 -0.40 -14.67
N SER A 188 -6.20 -0.88 -15.43
CA SER A 188 -5.36 -2.02 -15.03
C SER A 188 -4.36 -1.70 -13.93
N ASP A 189 -4.02 -0.42 -13.76
CA ASP A 189 -3.26 0.10 -12.62
C ASP A 189 -4.09 0.18 -11.33
N HIS A 190 -5.37 -0.19 -11.36
CA HIS A 190 -6.19 -0.34 -10.15
C HIS A 190 -6.47 -1.79 -9.83
N TYR A 191 -6.95 -2.59 -10.79
CA TYR A 191 -7.33 -3.97 -10.48
C TYR A 191 -6.22 -5.00 -10.77
N GLY A 192 -5.07 -4.61 -11.32
CA GLY A 192 -4.01 -5.53 -11.73
C GLY A 192 -3.49 -6.40 -10.59
N GLY A 193 -3.19 -5.80 -9.44
CA GLY A 193 -2.81 -6.55 -8.23
C GLY A 193 -3.97 -7.32 -7.58
N LEU A 194 -5.21 -6.87 -7.74
CA LEU A 194 -6.37 -7.65 -7.30
C LEU A 194 -6.51 -8.93 -8.13
N ALA A 195 -6.30 -8.84 -9.45
CA ALA A 195 -6.30 -9.99 -10.34
C ALA A 195 -5.22 -10.99 -9.92
N ASP A 196 -4.02 -10.50 -9.58
CA ASP A 196 -2.90 -11.31 -9.11
C ASP A 196 -3.13 -12.00 -7.73
N LEU A 197 -4.10 -11.53 -6.94
CA LEU A 197 -4.56 -12.20 -5.71
C LEU A 197 -5.54 -13.33 -6.00
N VAL A 198 -6.50 -13.11 -6.91
CA VAL A 198 -7.61 -14.06 -7.12
C VAL A 198 -7.30 -15.13 -8.15
N LYS A 199 -6.33 -14.88 -9.02
CA LYS A 199 -5.97 -15.78 -10.10
C LYS A 199 -5.33 -17.05 -9.56
N ARG A 200 -5.84 -18.20 -10.01
CA ARG A 200 -5.42 -19.54 -9.56
C ARG A 200 -4.66 -20.30 -10.65
N ASP A 201 -3.74 -19.63 -11.34
CA ASP A 201 -2.79 -20.34 -12.22
C ASP A 201 -1.57 -20.84 -11.44
N GLU A 202 -0.85 -21.79 -12.03
CA GLU A 202 0.31 -22.44 -11.39
C GLU A 202 1.37 -21.41 -10.95
N ALA A 203 1.57 -20.35 -11.73
CA ALA A 203 2.52 -19.30 -11.41
C ALA A 203 2.10 -18.45 -10.19
N ALA A 204 0.80 -18.13 -10.06
CA ALA A 204 0.28 -17.41 -8.90
C ALA A 204 0.35 -18.27 -7.62
N LEU A 205 0.08 -19.58 -7.73
CA LEU A 205 0.17 -20.53 -6.61
C LEU A 205 1.60 -20.79 -6.14
N GLU A 206 2.60 -20.60 -7.00
CA GLU A 206 4.02 -20.68 -6.62
C GLU A 206 4.53 -19.37 -5.98
N GLU A 207 3.87 -18.23 -6.25
CA GLU A 207 4.31 -16.91 -5.79
C GLU A 207 3.74 -16.53 -4.42
N LEU A 208 2.51 -16.94 -4.11
CA LEU A 208 1.83 -16.64 -2.85
C LEU A 208 2.07 -17.74 -1.81
N ASP A 209 2.38 -17.34 -0.58
CA ASP A 209 2.52 -18.28 0.54
C ASP A 209 1.14 -18.74 1.08
N SER A 210 0.12 -17.88 0.96
CA SER A 210 -1.26 -18.20 1.33
C SER A 210 -1.87 -19.21 0.36
N LEU A 211 -2.55 -20.22 0.92
CA LEU A 211 -3.09 -21.34 0.13
C LEU A 211 -4.50 -21.07 -0.42
N GLU A 212 -5.18 -20.06 0.12
CA GLU A 212 -6.57 -19.77 -0.19
C GLU A 212 -6.84 -18.27 -0.11
N VAL A 213 -7.68 -17.79 -1.02
CA VAL A 213 -8.22 -16.43 -1.01
C VAL A 213 -9.74 -16.54 -1.02
N ARG A 214 -10.38 -15.88 -0.06
CA ARG A 214 -11.82 -15.78 0.10
C ARG A 214 -12.24 -14.32 0.01
N ILE A 215 -13.31 -14.06 -0.74
CA ILE A 215 -13.88 -12.72 -0.90
C ILE A 215 -15.37 -12.82 -0.57
N ALA A 216 -15.83 -12.14 0.47
CA ALA A 216 -17.25 -12.11 0.78
C ALA A 216 -18.01 -11.18 -0.17
N ASN A 217 -17.51 -9.95 -0.34
CA ASN A 217 -18.15 -8.92 -1.16
C ASN A 217 -17.17 -8.31 -2.15
N PHE A 218 -17.56 -8.22 -3.42
CA PHE A 218 -16.83 -7.51 -4.45
C PHE A 218 -17.58 -6.22 -4.86
N GLY A 219 -16.92 -5.06 -4.72
CA GLY A 219 -17.49 -3.77 -5.08
C GLY A 219 -16.88 -3.18 -6.35
N HIS A 220 -17.73 -2.53 -7.17
CA HIS A 220 -17.32 -1.89 -8.42
C HIS A 220 -18.18 -0.65 -8.74
N PRO A 221 -17.72 0.29 -9.61
CA PRO A 221 -18.50 1.50 -9.94
C PRO A 221 -19.66 1.25 -10.93
N GLY A 222 -19.67 0.08 -11.58
CA GLY A 222 -20.69 -0.30 -12.57
C GLY A 222 -20.31 0.10 -13.99
N LEU A 223 -19.62 1.23 -14.20
CA LEU A 223 -19.00 1.53 -15.49
C LEU A 223 -17.97 0.44 -15.82
N SER A 224 -18.02 -0.08 -17.06
CA SER A 224 -17.25 -1.26 -17.47
C SER A 224 -16.65 -1.09 -18.86
N ARG A 225 -15.81 -2.04 -19.27
CA ARG A 225 -15.21 -2.08 -20.61
C ARG A 225 -16.05 -2.93 -21.58
N PHE A 226 -16.46 -2.36 -22.71
CA PHE A 226 -17.19 -3.02 -23.79
C PHE A 226 -16.39 -2.98 -25.11
N PRO A 227 -16.69 -3.84 -26.11
CA PRO A 227 -16.01 -3.81 -27.40
C PRO A 227 -16.16 -2.44 -28.09
N GLU A 228 -15.09 -1.95 -28.72
CA GLU A 228 -15.10 -0.66 -29.44
C GLU A 228 -16.15 -0.59 -30.57
N ALA A 229 -16.56 -1.75 -31.08
CA ALA A 229 -17.63 -1.86 -32.06
C ALA A 229 -19.01 -1.45 -31.51
N LEU A 230 -19.19 -1.49 -30.17
CA LEU A 230 -20.43 -1.08 -29.49
C LEU A 230 -20.41 0.41 -29.14
N ASP A 231 -19.27 0.89 -28.64
CA ASP A 231 -19.03 2.29 -28.27
C ASP A 231 -17.57 2.62 -28.58
N ARG A 232 -17.31 3.74 -29.25
CA ARG A 232 -15.96 4.09 -29.73
C ARG A 232 -14.91 4.18 -28.62
N ASP A 233 -15.32 4.52 -27.40
CA ASP A 233 -14.43 4.64 -26.24
C ASP A 233 -14.37 3.32 -25.44
N GLY A 234 -15.17 2.33 -25.83
CA GLY A 234 -15.26 1.01 -25.19
C GLY A 234 -15.84 1.07 -23.78
N LEU A 235 -16.73 2.03 -23.48
CA LEU A 235 -17.35 2.22 -22.16
C LEU A 235 -18.82 1.77 -22.11
N GLY A 236 -19.36 1.37 -23.26
CA GLY A 236 -20.70 0.81 -23.38
C GLY A 236 -21.74 1.77 -23.95
N PRO A 237 -22.98 1.30 -24.11
CA PRO A 237 -24.08 2.07 -24.68
C PRO A 237 -24.33 3.42 -23.99
N ARG A 238 -24.63 4.44 -24.80
CA ARG A 238 -24.97 5.79 -24.33
C ARG A 238 -26.35 6.23 -24.82
N ALA A 239 -26.97 7.14 -24.07
CA ALA A 239 -28.15 7.88 -24.50
C ALA A 239 -27.85 9.37 -24.58
N GLU A 240 -28.25 9.97 -25.71
CA GLU A 240 -28.16 11.41 -25.94
C GLU A 240 -29.28 12.15 -25.17
N ARG A 241 -28.93 13.24 -24.48
CA ARG A 241 -29.91 14.03 -23.68
C ARG A 241 -30.06 15.48 -24.15
N GLY A 242 -29.60 15.77 -25.37
CA GLY A 242 -29.77 17.08 -26.01
C GLY A 242 -29.01 18.20 -25.31
N ALA A 243 -29.68 18.97 -24.46
CA ALA A 243 -29.05 20.08 -23.74
C ALA A 243 -28.30 19.64 -22.47
N LEU A 244 -28.54 18.42 -22.01
CA LEU A 244 -27.81 17.81 -20.90
C LEU A 244 -26.69 16.91 -21.45
N PRO A 245 -25.60 16.69 -20.69
CA PRO A 245 -24.56 15.74 -21.10
C PRO A 245 -25.14 14.35 -21.35
N ASP A 246 -24.55 13.59 -22.25
CA ASP A 246 -24.95 12.20 -22.53
C ASP A 246 -24.73 11.32 -21.29
N VAL A 247 -25.26 10.10 -21.32
CA VAL A 247 -25.16 9.16 -20.18
C VAL A 247 -24.85 7.74 -20.64
N PHE A 248 -24.07 7.02 -19.84
CA PHE A 248 -23.89 5.58 -19.94
C PHE A 248 -25.10 4.88 -19.34
N THR A 249 -25.80 4.11 -20.17
CA THR A 249 -27.08 3.48 -19.79
C THR A 249 -26.93 2.02 -19.35
N ARG A 250 -25.79 1.39 -19.66
CA ARG A 250 -25.51 0.02 -19.26
C ARG A 250 -24.39 -0.05 -18.25
N LEU A 251 -24.78 -0.20 -16.99
CA LEU A 251 -23.87 -0.37 -15.85
C LEU A 251 -23.94 -1.82 -15.39
N MET A 252 -22.80 -2.42 -15.04
CA MET A 252 -22.75 -3.72 -14.36
C MET A 252 -23.51 -3.63 -13.02
N GLY A 253 -24.28 -4.67 -12.72
CA GLY A 253 -25.15 -4.77 -11.56
C GLY A 253 -24.62 -5.74 -10.51
N ASP A 254 -25.43 -6.74 -10.17
CA ASP A 254 -25.10 -7.78 -9.19
C ASP A 254 -24.30 -8.94 -9.82
N ARG A 255 -24.12 -10.03 -9.06
CA ARG A 255 -23.32 -11.20 -9.49
C ARG A 255 -23.92 -11.88 -10.71
N ALA A 256 -25.25 -11.96 -10.78
CA ALA A 256 -25.94 -12.57 -11.91
C ALA A 256 -25.74 -11.73 -13.17
N ASP A 257 -25.82 -10.40 -13.05
CA ASP A 257 -25.54 -9.48 -14.14
C ASP A 257 -24.07 -9.51 -14.59
N ALA A 258 -23.12 -9.54 -13.65
CA ALA A 258 -21.70 -9.67 -13.93
C ALA A 258 -21.39 -10.98 -14.68
N SER A 259 -21.93 -12.10 -14.22
CA SER A 259 -21.79 -13.41 -14.88
C SER A 259 -22.36 -13.38 -16.32
N ALA A 260 -23.55 -12.79 -16.51
CA ALA A 260 -24.17 -12.64 -17.82
C ALA A 260 -23.35 -11.74 -18.76
N LEU A 261 -22.73 -10.67 -18.25
CA LEU A 261 -21.84 -9.79 -19.02
C LEU A 261 -20.50 -10.46 -19.37
N VAL A 262 -20.00 -11.36 -18.54
CA VAL A 262 -18.78 -12.13 -18.84
C VAL A 262 -19.04 -13.17 -19.93
N SER A 263 -20.16 -13.91 -19.84
CA SER A 263 -20.50 -14.95 -20.81
C SER A 263 -21.07 -14.38 -22.12
N GLY A 264 -21.82 -13.28 -22.03
CA GLY A 264 -22.59 -12.70 -23.13
C GLY A 264 -24.01 -13.29 -23.27
N ASP A 265 -24.48 -14.06 -22.27
CA ASP A 265 -25.78 -14.75 -22.32
C ASP A 265 -26.92 -13.93 -21.67
N GLY A 266 -26.64 -12.68 -21.31
CA GLY A 266 -27.65 -11.75 -20.78
C GLY A 266 -28.77 -11.44 -21.77
N ALA A 267 -29.88 -10.92 -21.28
CA ALA A 267 -31.06 -10.59 -22.10
C ALA A 267 -30.78 -9.51 -23.17
N ASP A 268 -29.80 -8.64 -22.92
CA ASP A 268 -29.32 -7.63 -23.86
C ASP A 268 -28.28 -8.16 -24.87
N GLY A 269 -27.78 -9.40 -24.68
CA GLY A 269 -26.74 -10.02 -25.49
C GLY A 269 -25.39 -9.30 -25.42
N LEU A 270 -25.20 -8.41 -24.44
CA LEU A 270 -23.99 -7.61 -24.31
C LEU A 270 -22.91 -8.38 -23.55
N ARG A 271 -21.66 -8.06 -23.88
CA ARG A 271 -20.50 -8.67 -23.26
C ARG A 271 -19.45 -7.62 -22.93
N ILE A 272 -18.93 -7.65 -21.71
CA ILE A 272 -17.74 -6.84 -21.38
C ILE A 272 -16.50 -7.40 -22.08
N SER A 273 -15.43 -6.63 -22.17
CA SER A 273 -14.27 -6.98 -23.01
C SER A 273 -12.92 -6.61 -22.40
N GLY A 274 -11.87 -7.12 -23.04
CA GLY A 274 -10.49 -6.85 -22.64
C GLY A 274 -10.10 -7.48 -21.31
N PRO A 275 -8.94 -7.06 -20.76
CA PRO A 275 -8.43 -7.53 -19.48
C PRO A 275 -9.42 -7.40 -18.30
N TRP A 276 -10.27 -6.38 -18.29
CA TRP A 276 -11.32 -6.20 -17.29
C TRP A 276 -12.29 -7.39 -17.23
N ARG A 277 -12.71 -7.91 -18.39
CA ARG A 277 -13.60 -9.07 -18.43
C ARG A 277 -12.99 -10.30 -17.75
N TYR A 278 -11.71 -10.57 -18.00
CA TYR A 278 -11.04 -11.74 -17.44
C TYR A 278 -10.89 -11.61 -15.93
N PHE A 279 -10.57 -10.41 -15.43
CA PHE A 279 -10.54 -10.17 -14.00
C PHE A 279 -11.90 -10.41 -13.32
N ILE A 280 -12.99 -9.95 -13.91
CA ILE A 280 -14.34 -10.22 -13.37
C ILE A 280 -14.65 -11.72 -13.37
N ASP A 281 -14.24 -12.45 -14.41
CA ASP A 281 -14.34 -13.92 -14.50
C ASP A 281 -13.54 -14.58 -13.36
N ASP A 282 -12.30 -14.17 -13.15
CA ASP A 282 -11.42 -14.68 -12.09
C ASP A 282 -12.04 -14.46 -10.68
N VAL A 283 -12.66 -13.30 -10.43
CA VAL A 283 -13.38 -13.02 -9.16
C VAL A 283 -14.63 -13.90 -9.00
N LEU A 284 -15.39 -14.11 -10.08
CA LEU A 284 -16.56 -15.00 -10.07
C LEU A 284 -16.15 -16.46 -9.77
N GLU A 285 -15.01 -16.91 -10.28
CA GLU A 285 -14.49 -18.27 -10.09
C GLU A 285 -13.75 -18.45 -8.76
N CYS A 286 -13.18 -17.39 -8.18
CA CYS A 286 -12.39 -17.45 -6.95
C CYS A 286 -13.22 -18.01 -5.78
N ASP A 287 -14.42 -17.48 -5.57
CA ASP A 287 -15.38 -17.97 -4.59
C ASP A 287 -16.81 -17.86 -5.17
N ALA A 288 -17.53 -18.98 -5.08
CA ALA A 288 -18.88 -19.13 -5.61
C ALA A 288 -19.90 -18.28 -4.83
N GLU A 289 -19.60 -17.97 -3.57
CA GLU A 289 -20.47 -17.22 -2.65
C GLU A 289 -20.17 -15.71 -2.67
N THR A 290 -19.15 -15.23 -3.39
CA THR A 290 -18.81 -13.80 -3.48
C THR A 290 -20.00 -12.99 -4.01
N GLU A 291 -20.54 -12.08 -3.21
CA GLU A 291 -21.56 -11.13 -3.65
C GLU A 291 -20.95 -9.99 -4.46
N PHE A 292 -21.67 -9.46 -5.44
CA PHE A 292 -21.22 -8.32 -6.25
C PHE A 292 -22.11 -7.12 -6.01
N HIS A 293 -21.49 -5.96 -5.77
CA HIS A 293 -22.17 -4.73 -5.38
C HIS A 293 -21.72 -3.57 -6.27
N ARG A 294 -22.69 -2.94 -6.95
CA ARG A 294 -22.45 -1.63 -7.57
C ARG A 294 -22.45 -0.54 -6.50
N LEU A 295 -21.27 -0.06 -6.15
CA LEU A 295 -21.11 1.01 -5.18
C LEU A 295 -21.35 2.36 -5.86
N SER A 296 -22.28 3.13 -5.33
CA SER A 296 -22.66 4.44 -5.87
C SER A 296 -23.56 5.20 -4.90
N ILE A 297 -23.77 6.49 -5.16
CA ILE A 297 -24.74 7.34 -4.45
C ILE A 297 -25.73 7.94 -5.45
N SER A 298 -27.01 8.06 -5.08
CA SER A 298 -27.97 8.78 -5.92
C SER A 298 -27.78 10.29 -5.81
N SER A 299 -28.06 11.06 -6.86
CA SER A 299 -27.97 12.53 -6.78
C SER A 299 -28.86 13.13 -5.69
N ASP A 300 -30.03 12.52 -5.43
CA ASP A 300 -30.96 12.95 -4.37
C ASP A 300 -30.41 12.69 -2.96
N ASP A 301 -29.67 11.60 -2.78
CA ASP A 301 -29.00 11.27 -1.53
C ASP A 301 -27.74 12.11 -1.32
N ALA A 302 -26.96 12.32 -2.36
CA ALA A 302 -25.78 13.20 -2.35
C ALA A 302 -26.16 14.63 -1.95
N THR A 303 -27.20 15.21 -2.59
CA THR A 303 -27.71 16.56 -2.25
C THR A 303 -28.21 16.64 -0.81
N ALA A 304 -28.69 15.54 -0.25
CA ALA A 304 -29.24 15.51 1.11
C ALA A 304 -28.23 15.04 2.17
N GLY A 305 -26.98 14.75 1.80
CA GLY A 305 -25.95 14.21 2.71
C GLY A 305 -26.27 12.80 3.23
N ARG A 306 -27.12 12.02 2.55
CA ARG A 306 -27.49 10.65 2.95
C ARG A 306 -26.55 9.64 2.32
N LEU A 307 -25.35 9.51 2.88
CA LEU A 307 -24.34 8.61 2.33
C LEU A 307 -24.70 7.13 2.56
N PRO A 308 -24.76 6.28 1.51
CA PRO A 308 -24.95 4.84 1.65
C PRO A 308 -23.84 4.20 2.50
N GLU A 309 -24.23 3.31 3.41
CA GLU A 309 -23.33 2.59 4.30
C GLU A 309 -23.05 1.19 3.76
N LEU A 310 -21.78 0.78 3.70
CA LEU A 310 -21.38 -0.59 3.36
C LEU A 310 -21.49 -1.51 4.57
N GLY A 311 -21.31 -0.97 5.78
CA GLY A 311 -21.35 -1.71 7.03
C GLY A 311 -20.72 -0.95 8.20
N ASP A 312 -20.85 -1.53 9.38
CA ASP A 312 -20.18 -1.16 10.63
C ASP A 312 -19.21 -2.31 11.00
N PHE A 313 -17.93 -1.99 11.06
CA PHE A 313 -16.85 -2.95 11.31
C PHE A 313 -16.10 -2.53 12.57
N GLY A 314 -16.53 -3.02 13.73
CA GLY A 314 -15.95 -2.67 15.02
C GLY A 314 -16.10 -1.18 15.40
N GLY A 315 -17.22 -0.55 15.03
CA GLY A 315 -17.50 0.87 15.28
C GLY A 315 -17.03 1.80 14.15
N CYS A 316 -16.36 1.28 13.12
CA CYS A 316 -15.99 2.01 11.93
C CYS A 316 -17.09 1.86 10.87
N VAL A 317 -17.75 2.96 10.52
CA VAL A 317 -18.80 2.98 9.50
C VAL A 317 -18.19 3.37 8.15
N VAL A 318 -18.39 2.53 7.13
CA VAL A 318 -17.88 2.78 5.78
C VAL A 318 -18.97 3.37 4.91
N ARG A 319 -18.70 4.53 4.29
CA ARG A 319 -19.68 5.29 3.50
C ARG A 319 -19.24 5.44 2.04
N THR A 320 -20.19 5.33 1.10
CA THR A 320 -19.95 5.60 -0.32
C THR A 320 -20.27 7.04 -0.69
N LEU A 321 -19.33 7.72 -1.34
CA LEU A 321 -19.46 9.12 -1.74
C LEU A 321 -19.54 9.31 -3.26
N ALA A 322 -19.03 8.36 -4.04
CA ALA A 322 -19.05 8.38 -5.50
C ALA A 322 -18.91 6.94 -6.05
N PRO A 323 -19.28 6.69 -7.32
CA PRO A 323 -19.85 7.62 -8.30
C PRO A 323 -21.28 8.08 -7.98
N ALA A 324 -21.64 9.28 -8.44
CA ALA A 324 -22.98 9.83 -8.30
C ALA A 324 -23.85 9.47 -9.52
N LEU A 325 -24.96 8.77 -9.27
CA LEU A 325 -25.93 8.33 -10.28
C LEU A 325 -26.95 9.42 -10.61
N GLU A 326 -27.29 9.49 -11.89
CA GLU A 326 -28.47 10.19 -12.40
C GLU A 326 -29.56 9.19 -12.75
N GLN A 327 -30.78 9.68 -12.97
CA GLN A 327 -31.90 8.87 -13.48
C GLN A 327 -32.16 9.22 -14.95
N HIS A 328 -32.31 8.21 -15.80
CA HIS A 328 -32.76 8.36 -17.17
C HIS A 328 -33.69 7.20 -17.52
N ASP A 329 -34.90 7.51 -17.99
CA ASP A 329 -35.97 6.54 -18.29
C ASP A 329 -36.25 5.54 -17.14
N GLY A 330 -36.16 6.02 -15.89
CA GLY A 330 -36.40 5.23 -14.69
C GLY A 330 -35.28 4.25 -14.33
N GLN A 331 -34.12 4.37 -14.96
CA GLN A 331 -32.93 3.56 -14.69
C GLN A 331 -31.77 4.44 -14.18
N PRO A 332 -30.92 3.91 -13.28
CA PRO A 332 -29.71 4.58 -12.85
C PRO A 332 -28.69 4.62 -14.00
N VAL A 333 -28.11 5.79 -14.23
CA VAL A 333 -27.12 6.03 -15.28
C VAL A 333 -25.95 6.86 -14.77
N LEU A 334 -24.81 6.75 -15.45
CA LEU A 334 -23.63 7.60 -15.18
C LEU A 334 -23.50 8.67 -16.25
N ARG A 335 -23.18 9.89 -15.82
CA ARG A 335 -22.95 11.03 -16.71
C ARG A 335 -21.71 10.81 -17.59
N ASP A 336 -21.80 11.12 -18.87
CA ASP A 336 -20.63 11.26 -19.74
C ASP A 336 -19.88 12.57 -19.40
N LEU A 337 -18.66 12.41 -18.90
CA LEU A 337 -17.74 13.48 -18.50
C LEU A 337 -16.77 13.87 -19.63
N GLY A 338 -16.82 13.22 -20.79
CA GLY A 338 -16.00 13.52 -21.96
C GLY A 338 -15.15 12.34 -22.44
N ALA A 339 -13.83 12.47 -22.39
CA ALA A 339 -12.91 11.47 -22.93
C ALA A 339 -12.95 10.15 -22.14
N LYS A 340 -12.51 9.05 -22.77
CA LYS A 340 -12.45 7.71 -22.16
C LYS A 340 -11.77 7.70 -20.78
N SER A 341 -10.57 8.26 -20.66
CA SER A 341 -9.83 8.32 -19.40
C SER A 341 -10.55 9.16 -18.35
N ILE A 342 -11.07 10.33 -18.74
CA ILE A 342 -11.84 11.20 -17.86
C ILE A 342 -13.06 10.46 -17.28
N ASN A 343 -13.76 9.68 -18.10
CA ASN A 343 -14.91 8.88 -17.65
C ASN A 343 -14.50 7.71 -16.77
N THR A 344 -13.46 6.97 -17.12
CA THR A 344 -13.06 5.78 -16.35
C THR A 344 -12.62 6.19 -14.94
N ASN A 345 -11.71 7.17 -14.87
CA ASN A 345 -11.17 7.71 -13.63
C ASN A 345 -12.25 8.49 -12.85
N GLY A 346 -13.05 9.29 -13.56
CA GLY A 346 -14.02 10.19 -12.97
C GLY A 346 -15.24 9.52 -12.34
N HIS A 347 -15.46 8.24 -12.62
CA HIS A 347 -16.49 7.41 -11.98
C HIS A 347 -15.90 6.43 -10.97
N SER A 348 -14.70 6.70 -10.46
CA SER A 348 -14.09 5.92 -9.39
C SER A 348 -15.01 5.81 -8.17
N VAL A 349 -15.05 4.63 -7.56
CA VAL A 349 -15.64 4.46 -6.23
C VAL A 349 -14.84 5.31 -5.23
N CYS A 350 -15.55 6.13 -4.46
CA CYS A 350 -14.97 6.90 -3.35
C CYS A 350 -15.61 6.46 -2.03
N LEU A 351 -14.78 6.16 -1.03
CA LEU A 351 -15.22 5.68 0.28
C LEU A 351 -14.68 6.57 1.40
N ARG A 352 -15.48 6.79 2.45
CA ARG A 352 -15.05 7.44 3.70
C ARG A 352 -15.24 6.48 4.86
N LEU A 353 -14.19 6.33 5.67
CA LEU A 353 -14.19 5.56 6.91
C LEU A 353 -14.46 6.54 8.05
N ASP A 354 -15.56 6.33 8.78
CA ASP A 354 -15.93 7.11 9.97
C ASP A 354 -15.70 6.25 11.22
N TYR A 355 -14.67 6.57 12.02
CA TYR A 355 -14.36 5.85 13.26
C TYR A 355 -14.07 6.82 14.41
N GLY A 356 -14.94 6.84 15.42
CA GLY A 356 -14.90 7.87 16.46
C GLY A 356 -15.01 9.28 15.85
N LYS A 357 -13.99 10.11 16.04
CA LYS A 357 -13.84 11.43 15.40
C LYS A 357 -13.05 11.38 14.09
N ALA A 358 -12.36 10.27 13.82
CA ALA A 358 -11.49 10.14 12.67
C ALA A 358 -12.29 9.90 11.38
N LYS A 359 -11.94 10.67 10.34
CA LYS A 359 -12.46 10.49 8.98
C LYS A 359 -11.30 10.24 8.01
N ILE A 360 -11.33 9.10 7.31
CA ILE A 360 -10.30 8.74 6.32
C ILE A 360 -10.97 8.53 4.96
N LEU A 361 -10.51 9.26 3.94
CA LEU A 361 -11.11 9.30 2.60
C LEU A 361 -10.25 8.60 1.55
N MET A 362 -10.87 7.71 0.78
CA MET A 362 -10.33 7.09 -0.43
C MET A 362 -11.03 7.72 -1.64
N THR A 363 -10.27 8.43 -2.48
CA THR A 363 -10.84 9.21 -3.59
C THR A 363 -10.76 8.52 -4.94
N GLY A 364 -10.09 7.36 -5.04
CA GLY A 364 -9.67 6.79 -6.33
C GLY A 364 -9.06 7.85 -7.24
N ASP A 365 -9.53 7.88 -8.48
CA ASP A 365 -8.95 8.67 -9.57
C ASP A 365 -9.81 9.86 -10.02
N LEU A 366 -10.53 10.48 -9.08
CA LEU A 366 -11.29 11.70 -9.39
C LEU A 366 -10.41 12.74 -10.10
N ASN A 367 -10.92 13.22 -11.24
CA ASN A 367 -10.35 14.30 -12.04
C ASN A 367 -11.19 15.58 -11.96
N THR A 368 -10.70 16.69 -12.51
CA THR A 368 -11.41 17.99 -12.48
C THR A 368 -12.85 17.90 -12.96
N ALA A 369 -13.14 17.15 -14.04
CA ALA A 369 -14.48 17.02 -14.59
C ALA A 369 -15.42 16.30 -13.60
N SER A 370 -14.96 15.19 -13.02
CA SER A 370 -15.71 14.46 -12.00
C SER A 370 -15.91 15.25 -10.71
N MET A 371 -14.90 16.00 -10.25
CA MET A 371 -15.01 16.85 -9.06
C MET A 371 -16.04 17.98 -9.26
N ASN A 372 -16.09 18.57 -10.46
CA ASN A 372 -17.10 19.58 -10.80
C ASN A 372 -18.51 18.98 -10.91
N TRP A 373 -18.61 17.75 -11.43
CA TRP A 373 -19.87 17.01 -11.43
C TRP A 373 -20.33 16.70 -10.01
N LEU A 374 -19.46 16.14 -9.16
CA LEU A 374 -19.76 15.80 -7.77
C LEU A 374 -20.17 17.05 -6.98
N LYS A 375 -19.49 18.19 -7.13
CA LYS A 375 -19.95 19.47 -6.58
C LYS A 375 -21.40 19.78 -6.91
N SER A 376 -21.79 19.55 -8.17
CA SER A 376 -23.17 19.79 -8.61
C SER A 376 -24.14 18.74 -8.07
N ALA A 377 -23.73 17.47 -8.04
CA ALA A 377 -24.54 16.35 -7.53
C ALA A 377 -24.82 16.45 -6.01
N TYR A 378 -23.89 17.07 -5.26
CA TYR A 378 -24.04 17.40 -3.84
C TYR A 378 -24.71 18.77 -3.60
N GLY A 379 -25.32 19.38 -4.61
CA GLY A 379 -26.02 20.66 -4.46
C GLY A 379 -25.12 21.86 -4.13
N GLY A 380 -23.81 21.73 -4.33
CA GLY A 380 -22.79 22.72 -3.99
C GLY A 380 -22.23 22.63 -2.58
N ASP A 381 -22.76 21.73 -1.73
CA ASP A 381 -22.27 21.51 -0.36
C ASP A 381 -21.38 20.26 -0.30
N LEU A 382 -20.09 20.46 -0.03
CA LEU A 382 -19.11 19.37 0.07
C LEU A 382 -18.73 19.05 1.52
N SER A 383 -19.53 19.43 2.53
CA SER A 383 -19.22 19.13 3.94
C SER A 383 -19.00 17.63 4.20
N GLU A 384 -19.69 16.77 3.45
CA GLU A 384 -19.51 15.31 3.54
C GLU A 384 -18.17 14.81 3.01
N TRP A 385 -17.38 15.64 2.33
CA TRP A 385 -16.05 15.28 1.85
C TRP A 385 -14.94 15.64 2.85
N GLU A 386 -15.25 16.41 3.90
CA GLU A 386 -14.28 16.79 4.93
C GLU A 386 -13.72 15.55 5.65
N SER A 387 -12.39 15.45 5.69
CA SER A 387 -11.67 14.30 6.25
C SER A 387 -10.38 14.70 6.95
N ASP A 388 -9.89 13.84 7.84
CA ASP A 388 -8.59 14.03 8.52
C ASP A 388 -7.43 13.52 7.68
N VAL A 389 -7.64 12.38 7.03
CA VAL A 389 -6.68 11.78 6.11
C VAL A 389 -7.36 11.56 4.77
N ALA A 390 -6.69 11.90 3.68
CA ALA A 390 -7.17 11.63 2.34
C ALA A 390 -6.09 10.94 1.51
N LYS A 391 -6.44 9.85 0.84
CA LYS A 391 -5.69 9.39 -0.32
C LYS A 391 -5.89 10.42 -1.44
N ALA A 392 -4.81 10.87 -2.07
CA ALA A 392 -4.85 11.91 -3.08
C ALA A 392 -5.49 11.42 -4.39
N CYS A 393 -6.20 12.29 -5.09
CA CYS A 393 -6.87 11.88 -6.32
C CYS A 393 -5.87 11.53 -7.44
N HIS A 394 -6.20 10.49 -8.22
CA HIS A 394 -5.55 10.16 -9.49
C HIS A 394 -4.04 10.06 -9.39
N HIS A 395 -3.59 9.25 -8.43
CA HIS A 395 -2.19 9.03 -8.07
C HIS A 395 -1.36 10.30 -7.82
N GLY A 396 -1.98 11.46 -7.64
CA GLY A 396 -1.26 12.73 -7.63
C GLY A 396 -1.16 13.42 -9.00
N SER A 397 -2.19 13.31 -9.84
CA SER A 397 -2.34 14.10 -11.05
C SER A 397 -2.56 15.58 -10.76
N GLU A 398 -2.12 16.44 -11.68
CA GLU A 398 -2.45 17.85 -11.71
C GLU A 398 -3.92 18.12 -12.09
N ASP A 399 -4.62 17.14 -12.67
CA ASP A 399 -6.00 17.25 -13.13
C ASP A 399 -7.01 17.18 -11.97
N VAL A 400 -6.94 18.17 -11.08
CA VAL A 400 -7.77 18.28 -9.89
C VAL A 400 -8.41 19.66 -9.74
N SER A 401 -9.55 19.70 -9.05
CA SER A 401 -10.23 20.93 -8.70
C SER A 401 -9.78 21.44 -7.32
N TYR A 402 -9.08 22.57 -7.28
CA TYR A 402 -8.56 23.13 -6.03
C TYR A 402 -9.65 23.37 -4.97
N SER A 403 -10.81 23.90 -5.35
CA SER A 403 -11.91 24.10 -4.39
C SER A 403 -12.59 22.80 -3.94
N PHE A 404 -12.30 21.68 -4.59
CA PHE A 404 -12.72 20.36 -4.11
C PHE A 404 -11.73 19.87 -3.06
N LEU A 405 -10.42 19.99 -3.34
CA LEU A 405 -9.37 19.69 -2.37
C LEU A 405 -9.50 20.53 -1.08
N ASP A 406 -9.85 21.80 -1.21
CA ASP A 406 -10.11 22.70 -0.08
C ASP A 406 -11.29 22.21 0.79
N ALA A 407 -12.32 21.63 0.18
CA ALA A 407 -13.44 21.06 0.93
C ALA A 407 -13.08 19.75 1.65
N ILE A 408 -12.10 18.99 1.15
CA ILE A 408 -11.58 17.80 1.84
C ILE A 408 -10.88 18.20 3.16
N ASN A 409 -10.18 19.34 3.18
CA ASN A 409 -9.56 19.92 4.39
C ASN A 409 -8.71 18.90 5.20
N ALA A 410 -7.95 18.06 4.50
CA ALA A 410 -7.17 16.97 5.11
C ALA A 410 -6.01 17.51 5.96
N ALA A 411 -5.79 16.89 7.12
CA ALA A 411 -4.60 17.10 7.94
C ALA A 411 -3.40 16.28 7.43
N ALA A 412 -3.66 15.13 6.81
CA ALA A 412 -2.67 14.35 6.08
C ALA A 412 -3.19 13.94 4.71
N THR A 413 -2.39 14.15 3.67
CA THR A 413 -2.67 13.65 2.31
C THR A 413 -1.65 12.58 1.96
N VAL A 414 -2.12 11.40 1.54
CA VAL A 414 -1.27 10.29 1.10
C VAL A 414 -1.39 10.14 -0.41
N ILE A 415 -0.30 10.35 -1.13
CA ILE A 415 -0.26 10.24 -2.58
C ILE A 415 0.32 8.88 -2.95
N SER A 416 -0.54 7.97 -3.42
CA SER A 416 -0.08 6.72 -4.04
C SER A 416 0.38 7.06 -5.44
N SER A 417 1.66 6.90 -5.75
CA SER A 417 2.25 7.32 -7.02
C SER A 417 3.37 6.39 -7.43
N GLY A 418 3.71 6.38 -8.71
CA GLY A 418 4.89 5.71 -9.21
C GLY A 418 5.49 6.30 -10.48
N ASP A 419 6.72 5.87 -10.79
CA ASP A 419 7.53 6.39 -11.90
C ASP A 419 7.32 5.56 -13.17
N ASN A 420 6.35 5.94 -14.00
CA ASN A 420 6.22 5.40 -15.37
C ASN A 420 6.41 6.50 -16.42
N GLU A 421 7.27 6.25 -17.42
CA GLU A 421 7.56 7.23 -18.47
C GLU A 421 6.26 7.66 -19.20
N GLY A 422 5.95 8.96 -19.15
CA GLY A 422 4.72 9.53 -19.72
C GLY A 422 3.57 9.73 -18.73
N HIS A 423 3.60 9.07 -17.57
CA HIS A 423 2.59 9.15 -16.50
C HIS A 423 3.24 9.39 -15.12
N ALA A 424 4.33 10.16 -15.09
CA ALA A 424 5.06 10.44 -13.85
C ALA A 424 4.22 11.25 -12.86
N HIS A 425 3.84 10.59 -11.77
CA HIS A 425 3.16 11.14 -10.62
C HIS A 425 4.01 10.95 -9.37
N PRO A 426 3.83 11.79 -8.34
CA PRO A 426 2.90 12.91 -8.27
C PRO A 426 3.46 14.15 -8.96
N ARG A 427 2.56 15.00 -9.46
CA ARG A 427 2.95 16.28 -10.02
C ARG A 427 3.32 17.29 -8.92
N PRO A 428 4.31 18.18 -9.15
CA PRO A 428 4.60 19.27 -8.23
C PRO A 428 3.36 20.10 -7.87
N GLU A 429 2.44 20.27 -8.82
CA GLU A 429 1.19 20.99 -8.66
C GLU A 429 0.28 20.35 -7.61
N ILE A 430 0.11 19.02 -7.59
CA ILE A 430 -0.75 18.37 -6.60
C ILE A 430 -0.15 18.43 -5.20
N VAL A 431 1.18 18.35 -5.10
CA VAL A 431 1.88 18.44 -3.81
C VAL A 431 1.67 19.83 -3.23
N ALA A 432 1.87 20.86 -4.05
CA ALA A 432 1.60 22.25 -3.65
C ALA A 432 0.12 22.49 -3.34
N ALA A 433 -0.80 21.96 -4.15
CA ALA A 433 -2.23 22.11 -3.95
C ALA A 433 -2.68 21.47 -2.62
N SER A 434 -2.22 20.25 -2.33
CA SER A 434 -2.52 19.53 -1.09
C SER A 434 -2.01 20.31 0.13
N ALA A 435 -0.80 20.86 0.06
CA ALA A 435 -0.25 21.65 1.16
C ALA A 435 -0.99 22.98 1.39
N LEU A 436 -1.53 23.57 0.32
CA LEU A 436 -2.27 24.83 0.38
C LEU A 436 -3.73 24.65 0.79
N SER A 437 -4.37 23.53 0.42
CA SER A 437 -5.79 23.25 0.67
C SER A 437 -6.04 22.45 1.95
N GLY A 438 -5.03 21.72 2.46
CA GLY A 438 -5.17 20.97 3.68
C GLY A 438 -5.25 21.84 4.94
N ARG A 439 -5.61 21.18 6.04
CA ARG A 439 -5.84 21.77 7.36
C ARG A 439 -4.60 22.45 7.93
N LYS A 440 -4.76 23.71 8.35
CA LYS A 440 -3.70 24.50 9.01
C LYS A 440 -4.10 24.74 10.46
N LYS A 441 -3.19 24.48 11.39
CA LYS A 441 -3.37 24.77 12.82
C LYS A 441 -2.23 25.64 13.33
N LEU A 442 -2.40 26.24 14.51
CA LEU A 442 -1.28 26.80 15.26
C LEU A 442 -0.76 25.74 16.23
N SER A 443 0.53 25.77 16.52
CA SER A 443 1.12 25.03 17.64
C SER A 443 0.50 25.46 18.96
N ASP A 444 0.61 24.62 19.98
CA ASP A 444 0.04 24.89 21.32
C ASP A 444 0.56 26.19 21.94
N ASP A 445 1.78 26.61 21.60
CA ASP A 445 2.38 27.88 22.02
C ASP A 445 1.96 29.09 21.16
N GLY A 446 1.22 28.87 20.07
CA GLY A 446 0.73 29.90 19.15
C GLY A 446 1.79 30.49 18.21
N GLU A 447 3.05 30.03 18.28
CA GLU A 447 4.18 30.68 17.59
C GLU A 447 4.45 30.09 16.19
N THR A 448 3.89 28.92 15.88
CA THR A 448 4.14 28.20 14.63
C THR A 448 2.83 27.77 13.95
N VAL A 449 2.74 27.99 12.63
CA VAL A 449 1.70 27.35 11.81
C VAL A 449 2.12 25.91 11.52
N LEU A 450 1.31 24.96 11.98
CA LEU A 450 1.34 23.55 11.62
C LEU A 450 0.61 23.38 10.29
N THR A 451 1.34 22.91 9.30
CA THR A 451 0.83 22.66 7.94
C THR A 451 0.42 21.20 7.78
N PRO A 452 -0.40 20.87 6.77
CA PRO A 452 -0.74 19.50 6.44
C PRO A 452 0.51 18.62 6.21
N LEU A 453 0.39 17.35 6.55
CA LEU A 453 1.38 16.33 6.23
C LEU A 453 1.12 15.79 4.82
N ILE A 454 2.19 15.58 4.05
CA ILE A 454 2.10 14.96 2.73
C ILE A 454 3.01 13.74 2.72
N TYR A 455 2.39 12.60 2.43
CA TYR A 455 3.05 11.32 2.25
C TYR A 455 3.00 10.94 0.79
N MET A 456 4.02 10.24 0.32
CA MET A 456 4.05 9.62 -1.00
C MET A 456 4.50 8.17 -0.85
N THR A 457 3.88 7.23 -1.56
CA THR A 457 4.38 5.85 -1.61
C THR A 457 5.68 5.77 -2.41
N GLU A 458 5.81 6.58 -3.47
CA GLU A 458 7.00 6.70 -4.33
C GLU A 458 7.14 8.14 -4.86
N ILE A 459 8.37 8.68 -4.96
CA ILE A 459 8.65 9.91 -5.75
C ILE A 459 9.98 9.82 -6.52
N GLU A 460 10.86 8.89 -6.17
CA GLU A 460 12.12 8.68 -6.89
C GLU A 460 12.50 7.20 -6.80
N ARG A 461 12.17 6.44 -7.84
CA ARG A 461 13.06 5.38 -8.33
C ARG A 461 13.59 5.78 -9.69
N SER A 462 14.35 6.87 -9.71
CA SER A 462 15.67 6.71 -10.33
C SER A 462 16.45 5.74 -9.45
N VAL A 463 16.29 4.45 -9.73
CA VAL A 463 17.29 3.42 -9.49
C VAL A 463 18.66 4.06 -9.64
N GLU A 464 19.57 3.91 -8.68
CA GLU A 464 20.89 3.68 -9.19
C GLU A 464 20.95 2.24 -9.71
N LEU A 465 21.29 2.15 -10.98
CA LEU A 465 21.08 0.93 -11.74
C LEU A 465 22.13 -0.13 -11.39
N ALA A 466 23.30 0.27 -10.83
CA ALA A 466 24.37 -0.59 -10.29
C ALA A 466 25.56 0.24 -9.66
N GLU A 467 26.19 -0.14 -8.52
CA GLU A 467 27.60 0.21 -8.11
C GLU A 467 28.53 -0.61 -8.98
N ILE A 468 29.08 0.00 -10.02
CA ILE A 468 29.90 -0.71 -10.98
C ILE A 468 31.02 -1.47 -10.24
N SER A 469 30.99 -2.80 -10.28
CA SER A 469 31.98 -3.67 -9.65
C SER A 469 33.16 -3.87 -10.60
N ARG A 470 32.88 -3.90 -11.91
CA ARG A 470 33.89 -4.14 -12.94
C ARG A 470 33.48 -3.60 -14.31
N ILE A 471 34.43 -3.30 -15.18
CA ILE A 471 34.22 -3.00 -16.60
C ILE A 471 35.21 -3.81 -17.42
N GLU A 472 34.72 -4.63 -18.36
CA GLU A 472 35.55 -5.39 -19.29
C GLU A 472 35.54 -4.76 -20.68
N VAL A 473 36.71 -4.66 -21.28
CA VAL A 473 36.92 -4.04 -22.59
C VAL A 473 37.55 -5.05 -23.54
N PHE A 474 36.96 -5.21 -24.72
CA PHE A 474 37.35 -6.21 -25.73
C PHE A 474 37.86 -5.53 -27.01
N ASN A 475 38.74 -6.24 -27.75
CA ASN A 475 39.41 -5.75 -28.97
C ASN A 475 40.35 -4.56 -28.72
N HIS A 476 41.12 -4.60 -27.63
CA HIS A 476 42.16 -3.61 -27.37
C HIS A 476 43.49 -4.04 -28.02
N GLY A 477 44.05 -3.18 -28.89
CA GLY A 477 45.34 -3.40 -29.56
C GLY A 477 45.36 -4.50 -30.63
N GLU A 478 46.55 -4.76 -31.19
CA GLU A 478 46.73 -5.70 -32.33
C GLU A 478 46.51 -7.18 -31.95
N THR A 479 46.57 -7.54 -30.67
CA THR A 479 46.47 -8.93 -30.18
C THR A 479 45.05 -9.37 -29.79
N ARG A 480 44.08 -8.45 -29.71
CA ARG A 480 42.69 -8.70 -29.25
C ARG A 480 42.59 -9.35 -27.86
N ASP A 481 43.26 -8.78 -26.86
CA ASP A 481 43.16 -9.25 -25.46
C ASP A 481 42.00 -8.62 -24.68
N ARG A 482 41.62 -9.27 -23.55
CA ARG A 482 40.58 -8.81 -22.60
C ARG A 482 41.20 -7.93 -21.51
N LEU A 483 40.74 -6.69 -21.36
CA LEU A 483 41.12 -5.77 -20.27
C LEU A 483 39.98 -5.61 -19.26
N THR A 484 40.31 -5.39 -17.98
CA THR A 484 39.34 -5.38 -16.87
C THR A 484 39.67 -4.27 -15.88
N PHE A 485 38.70 -3.40 -15.59
CA PHE A 485 38.78 -2.29 -14.62
C PHE A 485 37.81 -2.53 -13.47
N LEU A 486 38.10 -2.12 -12.23
CA LEU A 486 37.17 -2.19 -11.10
C LEU A 486 36.44 -0.84 -10.92
N GLY A 487 35.17 -0.84 -10.51
CA GLY A 487 34.28 0.34 -10.63
C GLY A 487 33.94 1.12 -9.36
N LYS A 488 34.67 0.97 -8.25
CA LYS A 488 34.52 1.78 -7.02
C LYS A 488 35.55 2.93 -6.89
N PRO A 489 35.34 3.93 -6.01
CA PRO A 489 36.34 4.97 -5.68
C PRO A 489 37.61 4.40 -5.03
N VAL A 490 38.78 4.96 -5.36
CA VAL A 490 40.12 4.44 -4.95
C VAL A 490 40.32 4.38 -3.42
N ASP A 491 39.60 5.23 -2.71
CA ASP A 491 39.63 5.44 -1.26
C ASP A 491 38.69 4.51 -0.48
N GLU A 492 37.82 3.76 -1.18
CA GLU A 492 36.90 2.78 -0.58
C GLU A 492 37.39 1.33 -0.67
N TYR A 493 38.43 1.06 -1.46
CA TYR A 493 39.08 -0.24 -1.43
C TYR A 493 39.96 -0.34 -0.18
N SER A 494 39.86 -1.48 0.51
CA SER A 494 40.87 -1.87 1.49
C SER A 494 42.23 -1.99 0.80
N ASP A 495 43.31 -1.72 1.53
CA ASP A 495 44.67 -1.83 0.97
C ASP A 495 44.96 -3.22 0.37
N LYS A 496 44.16 -4.24 0.73
CA LYS A 496 44.22 -5.63 0.28
C LYS A 496 43.65 -5.87 -1.11
N GLU A 497 42.78 -5.00 -1.63
CA GLU A 497 42.01 -5.27 -2.85
C GLU A 497 42.72 -4.87 -4.15
N PHE A 498 43.89 -4.23 -4.07
CA PHE A 498 44.70 -3.83 -5.23
C PHE A 498 45.92 -4.73 -5.50
N PHE A 499 46.16 -5.73 -4.66
CA PHE A 499 47.30 -6.63 -4.78
C PHE A 499 47.00 -7.77 -5.75
N LEU A 500 47.88 -7.97 -6.74
CA LEU A 500 47.91 -9.22 -7.51
C LEU A 500 48.49 -10.34 -6.64
N ASP A 501 48.25 -11.60 -7.02
CA ASP A 501 48.77 -12.76 -6.27
C ASP A 501 50.30 -12.67 -6.06
N ASP A 502 51.06 -12.21 -7.05
CA ASP A 502 52.51 -11.98 -6.92
C ASP A 502 52.86 -10.76 -6.04
N ASP A 503 51.98 -9.75 -5.96
CA ASP A 503 52.16 -8.60 -5.07
C ASP A 503 51.94 -9.04 -3.60
N TRP A 504 51.08 -10.03 -3.35
CA TRP A 504 50.77 -10.56 -2.02
C TRP A 504 51.94 -11.33 -1.38
N ASP A 505 52.58 -12.20 -2.16
CA ASP A 505 53.75 -12.96 -1.70
C ASP A 505 54.90 -12.02 -1.28
N ALA A 506 55.10 -10.93 -2.02
CA ALA A 506 56.09 -9.91 -1.69
C ALA A 506 55.67 -9.03 -0.50
N PHE A 507 54.37 -8.83 -0.28
CA PHE A 507 53.84 -8.00 0.82
C PHE A 507 53.90 -8.71 2.16
N GLU A 508 53.65 -10.02 2.20
CA GLU A 508 53.71 -10.82 3.43
C GLU A 508 55.12 -10.87 4.02
N ASP A 509 56.17 -10.86 3.19
CA ASP A 509 57.58 -10.90 3.59
C ASP A 509 58.21 -9.51 3.89
N ALA A 510 57.50 -8.41 3.64
CA ALA A 510 58.03 -7.05 3.75
C ALA A 510 57.95 -6.43 5.17
N SER A 511 58.85 -5.51 5.49
CA SER A 511 58.79 -4.70 6.72
C SER A 511 57.63 -3.68 6.66
N SER A 512 57.17 -3.14 7.79
CA SER A 512 56.01 -2.21 7.80
C SER A 512 56.24 -0.92 7.01
N ASP A 513 57.49 -0.44 6.97
CA ASP A 513 57.85 0.76 6.22
C ASP A 513 57.84 0.47 4.70
N ASP A 514 58.27 -0.72 4.30
CA ASP A 514 58.25 -1.17 2.90
C ASP A 514 56.83 -1.42 2.39
N ARG A 515 55.94 -1.96 3.23
CA ARG A 515 54.51 -2.17 2.91
C ARG A 515 53.80 -0.86 2.54
N THR A 516 54.15 0.24 3.22
CA THR A 516 53.57 1.56 2.94
C THR A 516 54.02 2.11 1.59
N GLN A 517 55.28 1.85 1.20
CA GLN A 517 55.82 2.25 -0.09
C GLN A 517 55.24 1.38 -1.23
N MET A 518 55.10 0.06 -1.01
CA MET A 518 54.47 -0.86 -1.96
C MET A 518 53.02 -0.45 -2.29
N VAL A 519 52.22 -0.06 -1.30
CA VAL A 519 50.84 0.45 -1.53
C VAL A 519 50.84 1.72 -2.39
N ARG A 520 51.82 2.62 -2.22
CA ARG A 520 51.92 3.84 -3.04
C ARG A 520 52.32 3.52 -4.48
N ASP A 521 53.22 2.58 -4.69
CA ASP A 521 53.70 2.20 -6.02
C ASP A 521 52.61 1.46 -6.81
N VAL A 522 51.82 0.59 -6.16
CA VAL A 522 50.63 -0.04 -6.75
C VAL A 522 49.59 1.01 -7.17
N LYS A 523 49.35 2.04 -6.34
CA LYS A 523 48.44 3.16 -6.67
C LYS A 523 48.97 4.07 -7.79
N ALA A 524 50.28 4.09 -8.05
CA ALA A 524 50.88 4.83 -9.14
C ALA A 524 50.75 4.05 -10.47
N ARG A 525 51.05 2.75 -10.45
CA ARG A 525 50.87 1.81 -11.58
C ARG A 525 49.46 1.87 -12.17
N GLU A 526 48.44 1.85 -11.32
CA GLU A 526 47.04 1.82 -11.80
C GLU A 526 46.55 3.17 -12.33
N ARG A 527 47.13 4.28 -11.85
CA ARG A 527 46.86 5.62 -12.39
C ARG A 527 47.51 5.85 -13.75
N GLU A 528 48.66 5.25 -14.01
CA GLU A 528 49.34 5.35 -15.32
C GLU A 528 48.58 4.55 -16.39
N ARG A 529 48.14 3.33 -16.06
CA ARG A 529 47.26 2.51 -16.92
C ARG A 529 45.97 3.22 -17.35
N LEU A 530 45.31 3.93 -16.44
CA LEU A 530 44.07 4.65 -16.75
C LEU A 530 44.30 5.82 -17.73
N ARG A 531 45.48 6.45 -17.71
CA ARG A 531 45.83 7.55 -18.64
C ARG A 531 46.12 7.04 -20.05
N ASP A 532 46.77 5.90 -20.19
CA ASP A 532 47.05 5.29 -21.50
C ASP A 532 45.76 4.84 -22.20
N VAL A 533 44.76 4.37 -21.45
CA VAL A 533 43.43 3.98 -21.96
C VAL A 533 42.66 5.19 -22.49
N ALA A 534 42.70 6.32 -21.77
CA ALA A 534 42.04 7.55 -22.20
C ALA A 534 42.66 8.16 -23.48
N ALA A 535 43.94 7.90 -23.75
CA ALA A 535 44.62 8.40 -24.94
C ALA A 535 44.34 7.58 -26.22
N GLN A 536 43.78 6.37 -26.12
CA GLN A 536 43.58 5.45 -27.26
C GLN A 536 42.12 5.29 -27.72
N GLU A 537 41.15 5.98 -27.09
CA GLU A 537 39.72 5.90 -27.45
C GLU A 537 39.38 6.44 -28.85
N GLU A 538 40.23 7.28 -29.46
CA GLU A 538 39.90 7.96 -30.72
C GLU A 538 40.15 7.11 -31.99
N ALA A 539 40.73 5.89 -31.88
CA ALA A 539 41.23 5.16 -33.04
C ALA A 539 40.60 3.78 -33.36
N ASN A 540 40.05 3.01 -32.41
CA ASN A 540 39.82 1.55 -32.65
C ASN A 540 38.55 0.92 -32.03
N HIS A 541 37.35 1.14 -32.61
CA HIS A 541 36.09 0.36 -32.36
C HIS A 541 36.12 -0.65 -31.19
N THR A 542 36.07 -0.13 -29.97
CA THR A 542 36.15 -0.95 -28.75
C THR A 542 34.74 -1.20 -28.21
N PHE A 543 34.46 -2.43 -27.74
CA PHE A 543 33.20 -2.77 -27.07
C PHE A 543 33.46 -2.99 -25.58
N CYS A 544 32.56 -2.47 -24.75
CA CYS A 544 32.65 -2.47 -23.30
C CYS A 544 31.48 -3.27 -22.69
N ARG A 545 31.76 -4.06 -21.66
CA ARG A 545 30.77 -4.66 -20.73
C ARG A 545 30.95 -4.06 -19.35
N VAL A 546 29.88 -3.48 -18.81
CA VAL A 546 29.83 -2.89 -17.48
C VAL A 546 29.17 -3.87 -16.51
N PHE A 547 29.72 -4.04 -15.32
CA PHE A 547 29.23 -4.88 -14.23
C PHE A 547 29.00 -3.98 -13.01
N GLY A 548 27.86 -4.05 -12.30
CA GLY A 548 27.66 -3.27 -11.05
C GLY A 548 26.73 -3.83 -9.97
N ARG A 549 26.40 -3.02 -8.93
CA ARG A 549 25.85 -3.37 -7.60
C ARG A 549 25.14 -2.18 -6.84
N GLN A 550 23.92 -1.78 -7.18
CA GLN A 550 23.21 -0.49 -6.83
C GLN A 550 23.52 0.27 -5.47
N PRO A 551 24.02 1.57 -5.44
CA PRO A 551 24.01 2.61 -4.31
C PRO A 551 23.37 4.09 -4.41
N THR A 552 22.40 4.47 -3.54
CA THR A 552 21.82 5.82 -3.15
C THR A 552 21.84 7.11 -4.03
N GLY A 553 20.67 7.79 -4.16
CA GLY A 553 20.52 9.26 -3.94
C GLY A 553 20.33 10.19 -5.16
N VAL A 554 19.11 10.64 -5.42
CA VAL A 554 18.61 11.25 -6.67
C VAL A 554 18.55 12.81 -6.60
N ILE A 555 19.11 13.46 -7.64
CA ILE A 555 18.86 14.80 -8.26
C ILE A 555 18.90 16.12 -7.43
N GLY A 556 19.58 17.15 -7.99
CA GLY A 556 19.49 18.56 -7.56
C GLY A 556 19.42 19.57 -8.72
N VAL A 557 18.62 20.64 -8.56
CA VAL A 557 18.58 21.82 -9.45
C VAL A 557 18.26 23.11 -8.65
N ASP A 558 19.06 24.17 -8.84
CA ASP A 558 18.99 25.47 -8.11
C ASP A 558 17.92 26.44 -8.66
N TYR A 559 17.11 27.05 -7.77
CA TYR A 559 16.16 28.15 -8.09
C TYR A 559 16.53 29.48 -7.39
N PRO A 560 16.23 30.67 -8.00
CA PRO A 560 16.57 31.98 -7.45
C PRO A 560 15.72 32.38 -6.21
N ARG A 561 16.38 33.10 -5.28
CA ARG A 561 15.96 33.32 -3.88
C ARG A 561 14.83 34.35 -3.69
N LYS A 562 13.71 33.92 -3.09
CA LYS A 562 12.72 34.78 -2.38
C LYS A 562 13.11 34.93 -0.89
N SER A 563 12.62 35.97 -0.21
CA SER A 563 12.78 36.09 1.25
C SER A 563 11.93 35.03 1.97
N LEU A 564 12.62 34.12 2.67
CA LEU A 564 12.10 32.90 3.30
C LEU A 564 11.35 33.11 4.62
N SER A 565 11.43 34.27 5.26
CA SER A 565 11.06 34.41 6.68
C SER A 565 9.56 34.35 6.99
N ARG A 566 8.68 34.18 5.99
CA ARG A 566 7.22 34.12 6.14
C ARG A 566 6.53 33.04 5.30
N LEU A 567 7.28 32.10 4.73
CA LEU A 567 6.73 31.02 3.90
C LEU A 567 6.92 29.69 4.63
N ARG A 568 5.83 29.09 5.13
CA ARG A 568 5.76 27.65 5.41
C ARG A 568 4.74 27.07 4.44
N MET A 569 5.19 26.17 3.56
CA MET A 569 4.35 25.59 2.50
C MET A 569 4.34 24.06 2.48
N MET A 570 5.07 23.37 3.36
CA MET A 570 5.02 21.92 3.59
C MET A 570 6.05 21.63 4.69
N ASP A 571 5.73 20.83 5.71
CA ASP A 571 6.68 20.55 6.80
C ASP A 571 7.67 19.44 6.43
N ARG A 572 7.19 18.32 5.87
CA ARG A 572 8.01 17.17 5.42
C ARG A 572 7.35 16.37 4.30
N ASN A 573 8.18 15.76 3.45
CA ASN A 573 7.83 14.64 2.56
C ASN A 573 8.24 13.32 3.21
N ILE A 574 7.41 12.29 3.08
CA ILE A 574 7.63 10.97 3.69
C ILE A 574 7.34 9.90 2.64
N TYR A 575 8.25 8.92 2.54
CA TYR A 575 8.32 7.93 1.44
C TYR A 575 8.02 6.51 1.93
N GLY A 576 7.56 5.65 1.02
CA GLY A 576 7.32 4.22 1.19
C GLY A 576 5.91 3.87 1.64
N LEU A 577 5.68 2.59 2.01
CA LEU A 577 4.43 2.12 2.62
C LEU A 577 3.99 3.08 3.74
N VAL A 578 2.77 3.62 3.61
CA VAL A 578 2.19 4.53 4.59
C VAL A 578 1.14 3.79 5.39
N ASN A 579 1.35 3.70 6.69
CA ASN A 579 0.46 3.05 7.63
C ASN A 579 -0.26 4.11 8.46
N VAL A 580 -1.56 4.26 8.23
CA VAL A 580 -2.43 5.17 8.98
C VAL A 580 -3.20 4.33 10.00
N ARG A 581 -3.05 4.64 11.29
CA ARG A 581 -3.72 3.93 12.38
C ARG A 581 -4.46 4.88 13.29
N THR A 582 -5.60 4.46 13.83
CA THR A 582 -6.34 5.30 14.76
C THR A 582 -7.21 4.49 15.73
N ASP A 583 -7.36 5.00 16.94
CA ASP A 583 -8.36 4.59 17.95
C ASP A 583 -9.65 5.42 17.86
N GLY A 584 -9.79 6.23 16.81
CA GLY A 584 -10.90 7.16 16.58
C GLY A 584 -10.71 8.54 17.23
N GLU A 585 -9.73 8.72 18.12
CA GLU A 585 -9.44 10.00 18.76
C GLU A 585 -8.09 10.58 18.31
N VAL A 586 -7.11 9.72 18.08
CA VAL A 586 -5.77 10.10 17.60
C VAL A 586 -5.44 9.32 16.35
N ILE A 587 -4.89 10.01 15.36
CA ILE A 587 -4.41 9.43 14.11
C ILE A 587 -2.89 9.37 14.17
N MET A 588 -2.34 8.20 13.89
CA MET A 588 -0.92 7.96 13.67
C MET A 588 -0.68 7.67 12.19
N CYS A 589 0.21 8.42 11.56
CA CYS A 589 0.74 8.10 10.24
C CYS A 589 2.20 7.68 10.38
N ALA A 590 2.51 6.44 10.00
CA ALA A 590 3.83 5.85 10.12
C ALA A 590 4.34 5.41 8.75
N SER A 591 5.60 5.72 8.43
CA SER A 591 6.32 5.12 7.31
C SER A 591 7.63 4.53 7.76
N LYS A 592 8.09 3.51 7.06
CA LYS A 592 9.40 2.89 7.31
C LYS A 592 10.39 3.46 6.32
N ARG A 593 11.56 3.89 6.81
CA ARG A 593 12.64 4.36 5.91
C ARG A 593 13.17 3.22 5.05
N ASP A 594 13.65 3.54 3.86
CA ASP A 594 14.14 2.57 2.86
C ASP A 594 15.25 1.65 3.37
N ASN A 595 16.09 2.13 4.30
CA ASN A 595 17.11 1.29 4.92
C ASN A 595 16.54 0.25 5.91
N GLY A 596 15.22 0.25 6.15
CA GLY A 596 14.51 -0.69 7.00
C GLY A 596 14.73 -0.51 8.51
N GLU A 597 15.57 0.43 8.93
CA GLU A 597 16.05 0.50 10.31
C GLU A 597 15.14 1.30 11.25
N ARG A 598 14.37 2.28 10.74
CA ARG A 598 13.58 3.20 11.59
C ARG A 598 12.24 3.59 11.00
N TRP A 599 11.23 3.62 11.87
CA TRP A 599 9.93 4.23 11.62
C TRP A 599 9.97 5.75 11.80
N THR A 600 9.45 6.47 10.81
CA THR A 600 9.04 7.87 10.90
C THR A 600 7.56 7.89 11.28
N ILE A 601 7.23 8.45 12.44
CA ILE A 601 5.87 8.45 12.99
C ILE A 601 5.44 9.89 13.23
N HIS A 602 4.22 10.22 12.83
CA HIS A 602 3.55 11.48 13.11
C HIS A 602 2.18 11.18 13.71
N CYS A 603 1.79 11.95 14.73
CA CYS A 603 0.49 11.83 15.37
C CYS A 603 -0.19 13.17 15.47
N PHE A 604 -1.51 13.16 15.32
CA PHE A 604 -2.36 14.34 15.48
C PHE A 604 -3.77 13.92 15.94
N PRO A 605 -4.49 14.80 16.64
CA PRO A 605 -5.88 14.52 17.04
C PRO A 605 -6.79 14.41 15.82
N ALA A 606 -7.74 13.48 15.89
CA ALA A 606 -8.81 13.31 14.91
C ALA A 606 -9.87 14.41 15.04
N GLY A 607 -10.54 14.73 13.93
CA GLY A 607 -11.59 15.73 13.86
C GLY A 607 -11.10 17.17 13.63
N SER A 608 -12.03 17.99 13.14
CA SER A 608 -11.85 19.42 12.90
C SER A 608 -12.17 20.25 14.14
N GLU A 609 -11.14 20.45 14.98
CA GLU A 609 -11.04 21.67 15.82
C GLU A 609 -10.06 22.68 15.22
#